data_AF-C2XWH8-F1
#
_entry.id   AF-C2XWH8-F1
#
_cell.length_a   1.000
_cell.length_b   1.000
_cell.length_c   1.000
_cell.angle_alpha   90.00
_cell.angle_beta   90.00
_cell.angle_gamma   90.00
#
_symmetry.space_group_name_H-M   'P 1'
#
loop_
_entity.id
_entity.type
_entity.pdbx_description
1 polymer ?
#
loop_
_entity_poly.entity_id
_entity_poly.type
_entity_poly.pdbx_seq_one_letter_code
_entity_poly.pdbx_strand_id
1 'polypeptide(L)' 'MAAIIWLREVDGTGVTQTPELKLIAFIVLLIAFILPLIIQVVWLIVNLRKSNKK' A
#
# COMPACT_ATOMS: atom_id res chain seq x y z
N MET A 1 -4.10 -2.92 11.54
CA MET A 1 -4.32 -1.74 10.68
C MET A 1 -5.64 -1.74 9.93
N ALA A 2 -6.04 -2.83 9.24
CA ALA A 2 -7.30 -2.86 8.47
C ALA A 2 -8.57 -2.61 9.30
N ALA A 3 -8.63 -3.11 10.54
CA ALA A 3 -9.76 -2.89 11.45
C ALA A 3 -10.02 -1.40 11.76
N ILE A 4 -9.00 -0.53 11.66
CA ILE A 4 -9.12 0.90 11.92
C ILE A 4 -9.97 1.58 10.83
N ILE A 5 -9.83 1.17 9.57
CA ILE A 5 -10.66 1.66 8.46
C ILE A 5 -12.10 1.17 8.63
N TRP A 6 -12.27 -0.08 9.07
CA TRP A 6 -13.59 -0.67 9.24
C TRP A 6 -14.39 -0.05 10.40
N LEU A 7 -13.74 0.21 11.53
CA LEU A 7 -14.41 0.63 12.77
C LEU A 7 -14.61 2.14 12.90
N ARG A 8 -13.94 2.95 12.08
CA ARG A 8 -14.08 4.42 12.15
C ARG A 8 -15.27 4.93 11.33
N GLU A 9 -15.87 6.01 11.81
CA GLU A 9 -17.01 6.69 11.16
C GLU A 9 -16.56 7.79 10.20
N VAL A 10 -15.49 8.51 10.53
CA VAL A 10 -14.95 9.60 9.73
C VAL A 10 -13.54 9.30 9.26
N ASP A 11 -13.19 9.82 8.09
CA ASP A 11 -11.87 9.66 7.52
C ASP A 11 -10.86 10.71 7.99
N GLY A 12 -9.61 10.61 7.49
CA GLY A 12 -8.55 11.55 7.86
C GLY A 12 -8.76 12.99 7.36
N THR A 13 -9.78 13.20 6.53
CA THR A 13 -10.18 14.50 6.00
C THR A 13 -11.48 15.01 6.63
N GLY A 14 -12.08 14.23 7.54
CA GLY A 14 -13.35 14.55 8.19
C GLY A 14 -14.59 14.11 7.40
N VAL A 15 -14.43 13.32 6.33
CA VAL A 15 -15.56 12.81 5.54
C VAL A 15 -16.10 11.52 6.16
N THR A 16 -17.42 11.44 6.33
CA THR A 16 -18.08 10.22 6.80
C THR A 16 -17.85 9.07 5.82
N GLN A 17 -17.36 7.95 6.33
CA GLN A 17 -17.06 6.78 5.50
C GLN A 17 -18.29 5.91 5.27
N THR A 18 -18.83 5.96 4.05
CA THR A 18 -19.80 4.96 3.57
C THR A 18 -19.12 3.61 3.32
N PRO A 19 -19.88 2.51 3.21
CA PRO A 19 -19.31 1.20 2.87
C PRO A 19 -18.48 1.23 1.58
N GLU A 20 -18.89 1.98 0.56
CA GLU A 20 -18.11 2.09 -0.69
C GLU A 20 -16.78 2.81 -0.46
N LEU A 21 -16.76 3.91 0.31
CA LEU A 21 -15.52 4.62 0.65
C LEU A 21 -14.56 3.74 1.47
N LYS A 22 -15.07 2.87 2.34
CA LYS A 22 -14.23 1.91 3.10
C LYS A 22 -13.54 0.92 2.18
N LEU A 23 -14.22 0.42 1.15
CA LEU A 23 -13.62 -0.46 0.15
C LEU A 23 -12.53 0.24 -0.66
N ILE A 24 -12.77 1.49 -1.07
CA ILE A 24 -11.75 2.31 -1.75
C ILE A 24 -10.53 2.50 -0.84
N ALA A 25 -10.74 2.80 0.44
CA ALA A 25 -9.66 2.94 1.41
C ALA A 25 -8.85 1.65 1.57
N PHE A 26 -9.48 0.47 1.50
CA PHE A 26 -8.76 -0.81 1.48
C PHE A 26 -7.94 -1.03 0.20
N ILE A 27 -8.45 -0.61 -0.96
CA ILE A 27 -7.69 -0.67 -2.22
C ILE A 27 -6.45 0.23 -2.13
N VAL A 28 -6.61 1.45 -1.63
CA VAL A 28 -5.47 2.38 -1.42
C VAL A 28 -4.47 1.77 -0.44
N LEU A 29 -4.94 1.17 0.66
CA LEU A 29 -4.08 0.49 1.62
C LEU A 29 -3.31 -0.66 0.95
N LEU A 30 -3.97 -1.48 0.13
CA LEU A 30 -3.33 -2.57 -0.59
C LEU A 30 -2.23 -2.06 -1.52
N ILE A 31 -2.50 -1.01 -2.30
CA ILE A 31 -1.51 -0.38 -3.19
C ILE A 31 -0.30 0.10 -2.39
N ALA A 32 -0.54 0.75 -1.24
CA ALA A 32 0.55 1.23 -0.38
C ALA A 32 1.47 0.10 0.09
N PHE A 33 0.95 -1.11 0.34
CA PHE A 33 1.76 -2.28 0.67
C PHE A 33 2.44 -2.95 -0.52
N ILE A 34 1.93 -2.78 -1.75
CA ILE A 34 2.57 -3.30 -2.97
C ILE A 34 3.80 -2.47 -3.35
N LEU A 35 3.77 -1.15 -3.13
CA LEU A 35 4.88 -0.24 -3.47
C LEU A 35 6.25 -0.68 -2.91
N PRO A 36 6.43 -0.99 -1.61
CA PRO A 36 7.73 -1.43 -1.09
C PRO A 36 8.20 -2.75 -1.73
N LEU A 37 7.29 -3.66 -2.07
CA LEU A 37 7.63 -4.91 -2.74
C LEU A 37 8.17 -4.65 -4.15
N ILE A 38 7.56 -3.72 -4.90
CA ILE A 38 8.07 -3.29 -6.21
C ILE A 38 9.47 -2.70 -6.08
N ILE A 39 9.67 -1.78 -5.13
CA ILE A 39 10.98 -1.16 -4.88
C ILE A 39 12.02 -2.23 -4.55
N GLN A 40 11.66 -3.20 -3.70
CA GLN A 40 12.56 -4.28 -3.28
C GLN A 40 12.94 -5.20 -4.44
N VAL A 41 11.98 -5.56 -5.31
CA VAL A 41 12.24 -6.38 -6.51
C VAL A 41 13.15 -5.64 -7.49
N VAL A 42 12.87 -4.36 -7.77
CA VAL A 42 13.72 -3.54 -8.66
C VAL A 42 15.13 -3.44 -8.11
N TRP A 43 15.27 -3.16 -6.82
CA TRP A 43 16.57 -3.10 -6.14
C TRP A 43 17.34 -4.42 -6.25
N LEU A 44 16.66 -5.54 -5.99
CA LEU A 44 17.26 -6.88 -6.09
C LEU A 44 17.78 -7.14 -7.51
N ILE A 45 16.99 -6.84 -8.54
CA ILE A 45 17.38 -7.02 -9.94
C ILE A 45 18.64 -6.20 -10.25
N VAL A 46 18.69 -4.93 -9.83
CA VAL A 46 19.86 -4.06 -10.04
C VAL A 46 21.11 -4.65 -9.36
N ASN A 47 20.97 -5.12 -8.11
CA ASN A 47 22.09 -5.71 -7.37
C ASN A 47 22.60 -7.01 -8.02
N LEU A 48 21.70 -7.90 -8.45
CA LEU A 48 22.08 -9.14 -9.14
C LEU A 48 22.80 -8.85 -10.46
N ARG A 49 22.33 -7.88 -11.23
CA ARG A 49 22.98 -7.47 -12.50
C ARG A 49 24.34 -6.83 -12.28
N LYS A 50 24.53 -6.07 -11.19
CA LYS A 50 25.82 -5.51 -10.80
C LYS A 50 26.80 -6.59 -10.33
N SER A 51 26.31 -7.57 -9.56
CA SER A 51 27.13 -8.69 -9.08
C SER A 51 27.63 -9.58 -10.22
N ASN A 52 26.83 -9.81 -11.26
CA ASN A 52 27.23 -10.61 -12.43
C ASN A 52 28.20 -9.89 -13.39
N LYS A 53 28.45 -8.59 -13.18
CA LYS A 53 29.40 -7.79 -13.98
C LYS A 53 30.76 -7.59 -13.29
N LYS A 54 30.92 -8.08 -12.06
CA LYS A 54 32.21 -8.25 -11.39
C LYS A 54 32.74 -9.65 -11.70
#